data_AF-A0A9D7EJ98-F1
#
_entry.id   AF-A0A9D7EJ98-F1
#
_cell.length_a   1.000
_cell.length_b   1.000
_cell.length_c   1.000
_cell.angle_alpha   90.00
_cell.angle_beta   90.00
_cell.angle_gamma   90.00
#
_symmetry.space_group_name_H-M   'P 1'
#
loop_
_entity.id
_entity.type
_entity.pdbx_description
1 polymer ?
#
loop_
_entity_poly.entity_id
_entity_poly.type
_entity_poly.pdbx_seq_one_letter_code
_entity_poly.pdbx_strand_id
1 'polypeptide(L)'
;MSKREYQFAEIIVDQQILEQFSQEMSAYHRPGESTARDYSNYKRKLIWHIRHSLSERQRQTLLLLLSGKTERDSAAILGVTQQVVHIYKWRAINRLHSKFNR
;
A
#
# COMPACT_ATOMS: atom_id res chain seq x y z
N MET A 1 -21.07 -7.72 -19.07
CA MET A 1 -19.69 -7.81 -18.53
C MET A 1 -19.73 -7.37 -17.08
N SER A 2 -19.38 -8.29 -16.18
CA SER A 2 -19.78 -8.28 -14.77
C SER A 2 -18.69 -7.67 -13.89
N LYS A 3 -19.07 -6.81 -12.94
CA LYS A 3 -18.21 -6.14 -11.93
C LYS A 3 -17.23 -7.05 -11.17
N ARG A 4 -17.36 -8.37 -11.27
CA ARG A 4 -16.49 -9.36 -10.61
C ARG A 4 -15.09 -9.45 -11.23
N GLU A 5 -14.91 -9.14 -12.51
CA GLU A 5 -13.59 -9.26 -13.16
C GLU A 5 -12.58 -8.21 -12.66
N TYR A 6 -13.06 -7.03 -12.22
CA TYR A 6 -12.20 -6.01 -11.61
C TYR A 6 -11.71 -6.39 -10.20
N GLN A 7 -12.44 -7.23 -9.46
CA GLN A 7 -11.99 -7.73 -8.15
C GLN A 7 -10.85 -8.73 -8.27
N PHE A 8 -10.73 -9.46 -9.38
CA PHE A 8 -9.63 -10.39 -9.59
C PHE A 8 -8.35 -9.69 -10.06
N ALA A 9 -8.45 -8.51 -10.70
CA ALA A 9 -7.28 -7.75 -11.12
C ALA A 9 -6.53 -7.10 -9.93
N GLU A 10 -7.23 -6.70 -8.86
CA GLU A 10 -6.58 -6.20 -7.62
C GLU A 10 -5.94 -7.34 -6.78
N ILE A 11 -6.27 -8.61 -7.05
CA ILE A 11 -5.73 -9.79 -6.34
C ILE A 11 -4.49 -10.38 -7.05
N ILE A 12 -4.10 -9.88 -8.22
CA ILE A 12 -2.83 -10.30 -8.87
C ILE A 12 -1.61 -9.70 -8.15
N VAL A 13 -1.80 -8.61 -7.39
CA VAL A 13 -0.74 -7.96 -6.62
C VAL A 13 -0.27 -8.80 -5.42
N ASP A 14 -1.02 -9.81 -4.99
CA ASP A 14 -0.63 -10.59 -3.81
C ASP A 14 0.03 -11.92 -4.13
N GLN A 15 -0.06 -12.48 -5.33
CA GLN A 15 0.55 -13.79 -5.54
C GLN A 15 2.09 -13.71 -5.63
N GLN A 16 2.66 -12.74 -6.34
CA GLN A 16 4.11 -12.59 -6.43
C GLN A 16 4.75 -12.08 -5.13
N ILE A 17 4.07 -11.20 -4.39
CA ILE A 17 4.55 -10.70 -3.09
C ILE A 17 4.46 -11.81 -2.04
N LEU A 18 3.35 -12.56 -1.98
CA LEU A 18 3.22 -13.70 -1.06
C LEU A 18 4.14 -14.87 -1.46
N GLU A 19 4.35 -15.11 -2.75
CA GLU A 19 5.34 -16.08 -3.23
C GLU A 19 6.77 -15.66 -2.88
N GLN A 20 7.10 -14.37 -2.94
CA GLN A 20 8.38 -13.87 -2.42
C GLN A 20 8.51 -14.09 -0.90
N PHE A 21 7.47 -13.80 -0.12
CA PHE A 21 7.46 -14.07 1.33
C PHE A 21 7.58 -15.57 1.65
N SER A 22 6.90 -16.42 0.89
CA SER A 22 6.99 -17.88 0.98
C SER A 22 8.39 -18.39 0.62
N GLN A 23 9.03 -17.75 -0.36
CA GLN A 23 10.38 -18.10 -0.79
C GLN A 23 11.45 -17.60 0.18
N GLU A 24 11.29 -16.44 0.82
CA GLU A 24 12.20 -15.91 1.86
C GLU A 24 12.32 -16.83 3.09
N MET A 25 11.28 -17.60 3.40
CA MET A 25 11.26 -18.59 4.50
C MET A 25 11.66 -20.01 4.04
N SER A 26 11.94 -20.21 2.74
CA SER A 26 12.32 -21.53 2.20
C SER A 26 13.81 -21.79 2.42
N ALA A 27 14.13 -23.00 2.88
CA ALA A 27 15.51 -23.48 3.06
C ALA A 27 16.35 -23.49 1.76
N TYR A 28 15.73 -23.22 0.61
CA TYR A 28 16.37 -23.18 -0.71
C TYR A 28 16.47 -21.76 -1.31
N HIS A 29 16.17 -20.70 -0.55
CA HIS A 29 16.34 -19.33 -1.03
C HIS A 29 17.82 -19.00 -1.21
N ARG A 30 18.28 -18.92 -2.46
CA ARG A 30 19.58 -18.32 -2.80
C ARG A 30 19.37 -16.80 -2.87
N PRO A 31 20.03 -16.01 -2.01
CA PRO A 31 19.81 -14.57 -1.97
C PRO A 31 20.35 -13.95 -3.27
N GLY A 32 19.44 -13.49 -4.12
CA GLY A 32 19.72 -12.36 -5.01
C GLY A 32 19.63 -11.12 -4.15
N GLU A 33 20.79 -10.60 -3.74
CA GLU A 33 21.00 -9.68 -2.61
C GLU A 33 20.21 -8.35 -2.70
N SER A 34 18.98 -8.35 -2.19
CA SER A 34 18.47 -7.19 -1.43
C SER A 34 18.67 -7.51 0.05
N THR A 35 19.63 -6.86 0.69
CA THR A 35 19.99 -7.18 2.08
C THR A 35 18.87 -6.75 3.03
N ALA A 36 18.73 -7.42 4.18
CA ALA A 36 17.78 -7.01 5.24
C ALA A 36 17.97 -5.53 5.66
N ARG A 37 19.18 -4.99 5.46
CA ARG A 37 19.51 -3.59 5.66
C ARG A 37 18.75 -2.68 4.70
N ASP A 38 18.66 -3.06 3.43
CA ASP A 38 17.96 -2.31 2.37
C ASP A 38 16.46 -2.26 2.64
N TYR A 39 15.86 -3.37 3.08
CA TYR A 39 14.47 -3.41 3.52
C TYR A 39 14.21 -2.49 4.72
N SER A 40 15.12 -2.49 5.71
CA SER A 40 14.99 -1.62 6.88
C SER A 40 15.08 -0.12 6.52
N ASN A 41 15.91 0.22 5.53
CA ASN A 41 16.06 1.58 5.03
C ASN A 41 14.84 2.00 4.21
N TYR A 42 14.33 1.11 3.35
CA TYR A 42 13.09 1.31 2.61
C TYR A 42 11.90 1.56 3.55
N LYS A 43 11.72 0.72 4.57
CA LYS A 43 10.66 0.87 5.57
C LYS A 43 10.78 2.20 6.33
N ARG A 44 11.98 2.59 6.74
CA ARG A 44 12.21 3.89 7.40
C ARG A 44 11.86 5.07 6.48
N LYS A 45 12.28 5.01 5.21
CA LYS A 45 11.96 6.01 4.18
C LYS A 45 10.45 6.09 3.95
N LEU A 46 9.75 4.95 3.89
CA LEU A 46 8.31 4.87 3.70
C LEU A 46 7.53 5.49 4.87
N ILE A 47 7.89 5.11 6.10
CA ILE A 47 7.27 5.68 7.30
C ILE A 47 7.48 7.20 7.35
N TRP A 48 8.68 7.68 7.01
CA TRP A 48 8.97 9.11 6.96
C TRP A 48 8.09 9.82 5.93
N HIS A 49 7.95 9.28 4.72
CA HIS A 49 7.11 9.91 3.69
C HIS A 49 5.61 9.84 4.01
N ILE A 50 5.12 8.77 4.63
CA ILE A 50 3.72 8.70 5.12
C ILE A 50 3.45 9.81 6.15
N ARG A 51 4.44 10.12 7.00
CA ARG A 51 4.31 11.16 8.03
C ARG A 51 4.45 12.59 7.49
N HIS A 52 5.37 12.82 6.56
CA HIS A 52 5.78 14.19 6.18
C HIS A 52 5.39 14.59 4.76
N SER A 53 5.14 13.65 3.85
CA SER A 53 4.89 13.97 2.43
C SER A 53 3.40 13.95 2.07
N LEU A 54 2.55 13.38 2.91
CA LEU A 54 1.10 13.30 2.70
C LEU A 54 0.37 14.42 3.44
N SER A 55 -0.73 14.91 2.86
CA SER A 55 -1.67 15.77 3.60
C SER A 55 -2.33 14.99 4.74
N GLU A 56 -2.85 15.71 5.73
CA GLU A 56 -3.50 15.10 6.89
C GLU A 56 -4.63 14.13 6.48
N ARG A 57 -5.50 14.56 5.55
CA ARG A 57 -6.61 13.72 5.05
C ARG A 57 -6.12 12.49 4.30
N GLN A 58 -5.09 12.62 3.45
CA GLN A 58 -4.48 11.48 2.77
C GLN A 58 -3.90 10.47 3.75
N ARG A 59 -3.19 10.96 4.77
CA ARG A 59 -2.60 10.13 5.82
C ARG A 59 -3.67 9.41 6.63
N GLN A 60 -4.73 10.11 7.05
CA GLN A 60 -5.86 9.51 7.77
C GLN A 60 -6.53 8.41 6.94
N THR A 61 -6.81 8.67 5.66
CA THR A 61 -7.35 7.66 4.73
C THR A 61 -6.44 6.44 4.64
N LEU A 62 -5.13 6.64 4.46
CA LEU A 62 -4.18 5.53 4.35
C LEU A 62 -4.13 4.69 5.63
N LEU A 63 -4.13 5.32 6.80
CA LEU A 63 -4.11 4.62 8.09
C LEU A 63 -5.39 3.78 8.30
N LEU A 64 -6.56 4.30 7.93
CA LEU A 64 -7.81 3.54 8.02
C LEU A 64 -7.78 2.31 7.11
N LEU A 65 -7.34 2.47 5.86
CA LEU A 65 -7.21 1.35 4.92
C LEU A 65 -6.20 0.31 5.41
N LEU A 66 -5.04 0.74 5.92
CA LEU A 66 -4.03 -0.17 6.49
C LEU A 66 -4.51 -0.89 7.75
N SER A 67 -5.48 -0.32 8.48
CA SER A 67 -6.13 -1.00 9.61
C SER A 67 -7.21 -2.01 9.18
N GLY A 68 -7.37 -2.25 7.88
CA GLY A 68 -8.34 -3.20 7.33
C GLY A 68 -9.75 -2.63 7.13
N LYS A 69 -9.94 -1.31 7.24
CA LYS A 69 -11.24 -0.67 6.95
C LYS A 69 -11.46 -0.58 5.45
N THR A 70 -12.71 -0.77 5.02
CA THR A 70 -13.06 -0.54 3.61
C THR A 70 -13.09 0.95 3.28
N GLU A 71 -13.10 1.30 1.99
CA GLU A 71 -13.28 2.70 1.57
C GLU A 71 -14.61 3.28 2.06
N ARG A 72 -15.65 2.45 2.13
CA ARG A 72 -16.97 2.84 2.63
C ARG A 72 -16.94 3.14 4.13
N ASP A 73 -16.29 2.31 4.92
CA ASP A 73 -16.14 2.54 6.36
C ASP A 73 -15.27 3.77 6.63
N SER A 74 -14.19 3.92 5.86
CA SER A 74 -13.31 5.08 5.94
C SER A 74 -14.06 6.37 5.59
N ALA A 75 -14.95 6.32 4.60
CA ALA A 75 -15.80 7.45 4.22
C ALA A 75 -16.76 7.84 5.35
N ALA A 76 -17.39 6.86 5.99
CA ALA A 76 -18.24 7.07 7.15
C ALA A 76 -17.47 7.69 8.34
N ILE A 77 -16.27 7.19 8.64
CA ILE A 77 -15.41 7.70 9.72
C ILE A 77 -14.94 9.13 9.45
N LEU A 78 -14.59 9.44 8.20
CA LEU A 78 -14.05 10.74 7.82
C LEU A 78 -15.12 11.80 7.52
N GLY A 79 -16.40 11.41 7.48
CA GLY A 79 -17.52 12.27 7.14
C GLY A 79 -17.50 12.75 5.69
N VAL A 80 -16.99 11.93 4.76
CA VAL A 80 -16.88 12.26 3.33
C VAL A 80 -17.52 11.16 2.48
N THR A 81 -17.63 11.37 1.17
CA THR A 81 -18.12 10.33 0.25
C THR A 81 -17.04 9.30 -0.06
N GLN A 82 -17.47 8.09 -0.46
CA GLN A 82 -16.54 7.03 -0.89
C GLN A 82 -15.62 7.50 -2.04
N GLN A 83 -16.15 8.28 -2.98
CA GLN A 83 -15.35 8.85 -4.08
C GLN A 83 -14.21 9.73 -3.58
N VAL A 84 -14.45 10.53 -2.53
CA VAL A 84 -13.41 11.39 -1.95
C VAL A 84 -12.33 10.55 -1.28
N VAL A 85 -12.70 9.47 -0.58
CA VAL A 85 -11.73 8.50 -0.03
C VAL A 85 -10.90 7.87 -1.12
N HIS A 86 -11.52 7.47 -2.24
CA HIS A 86 -10.82 6.91 -3.39
C HIS A 86 -9.81 7.90 -3.98
N ILE A 87 -10.18 9.17 -4.14
CA ILE A 87 -9.27 10.24 -4.58
C ILE A 87 -8.11 10.43 -3.61
N TYR A 88 -8.36 10.43 -2.29
CA TYR A 88 -7.31 10.55 -1.29
C TYR A 88 -6.35 9.35 -1.30
N LYS A 89 -6.88 8.13 -1.43
CA LYS A 89 -6.08 6.90 -1.58
C LYS A 89 -5.16 7.02 -2.80
N TRP A 90 -5.72 7.30 -3.97
CA TRP A 90 -4.98 7.40 -5.22
C TRP A 90 -3.89 8.48 -5.17
N ARG A 91 -4.23 9.68 -4.68
CA ARG A 91 -3.27 10.78 -4.56
C ARG A 91 -2.14 10.45 -3.58
N ALA A 92 -2.44 9.74 -2.49
CA ALA A 92 -1.43 9.38 -1.52
C ALA A 92 -0.44 8.34 -2.09
N ILE A 93 -0.95 7.31 -2.78
CA ILE A 93 -0.12 6.29 -3.45
C ILE A 93 0.80 6.94 -4.49
N ASN A 94 0.26 7.78 -5.38
CA ASN A 94 1.07 8.45 -6.40
C ASN A 94 2.14 9.34 -5.80
N ARG A 95 1.82 10.02 -4.70
CA ARG A 95 2.79 10.87 -4.00
C ARG A 95 3.90 10.04 -3.36
N LEU A 96 3.58 8.91 -2.75
CA LEU A 96 4.59 7.98 -2.23
C LEU A 96 5.45 7.42 -3.38
N HIS A 97 4.84 6.92 -4.44
CA HIS A 97 5.53 6.37 -5.61
C HIS A 97 6.54 7.37 -6.21
N SER A 98 6.16 8.65 -6.34
CA SER A 98 7.05 9.71 -6.83
C SER A 98 8.29 9.96 -5.97
N LYS A 99 8.28 9.53 -4.70
CA LYS A 99 9.41 9.66 -3.75
C LYS A 99 10.36 8.46 -3.76
N PHE A 100 9.91 7.33 -4.29
CA PHE A 100 10.70 6.11 -4.39
C PHE A 100 11.34 5.93 -5.78
N ASN A 101 10.71 6.45 -6.84
CA ASN A 101 11.24 6.37 -8.21
C ASN A 101 12.05 7.60 -8.64
N ARG A 102 12.54 8.39 -7.68
CA ARG A 102 13.50 9.49 -7.89
C ARG A 102 14.80 9.14 -7.20
#